data_AF-A0A5Y1YER4-F1
#
_entry.id   AF-A0A5Y1YER4-F1
#
_cell.length_a   1.000
_cell.length_b   1.000
_cell.length_c   1.000
_cell.angle_alpha   90.00
_cell.angle_beta   90.00
_cell.angle_gamma   90.00
#
_symmetry.space_group_name_H-M   'P 1'
#
loop_
_entity.id
_entity.type
_entity.pdbx_description
1 polymer ?
#
loop_
_entity_poly.entity_id
_entity_poly.type
_entity_poly.pdbx_seq_one_letter_code
_entity_poly.pdbx_strand_id
1 'polypeptide(L)'
;MMINLHTCPLSVSPGVNELIRQGYDILPFLSRHRNKDWGNLSDEEKAFNDYVMGKQHGTLWSVYTISSGADIWVLTNLTNAVRTTVMLPHEH
;
A
#
# COMPACT_ATOMS: atom_id res chain seq x y z
N MET A 1 4.65 -0.12 21.33
CA MET A 1 4.89 1.04 20.45
C MET A 1 3.89 0.93 19.31
N MET A 2 3.12 1.94 18.93
CA MET A 2 2.24 1.85 17.74
C MET A 2 3.06 2.27 16.52
N ILE A 3 3.15 1.43 15.48
CA ILE A 3 3.78 1.85 14.22
C ILE A 3 2.91 2.97 13.63
N ASN A 4 3.49 4.15 13.51
CA ASN A 4 2.82 5.28 12.89
C ASN A 4 3.13 5.30 11.39
N LEU A 5 2.17 4.83 10.58
CA LEU A 5 2.29 4.86 9.11
C LEU A 5 2.27 6.28 8.53
N HIS A 6 1.95 7.31 9.33
CA HIS A 6 1.83 8.69 8.84
C HIS A 6 3.17 9.36 8.51
N THR A 7 4.29 8.88 9.04
CA THR A 7 5.60 9.54 8.90
C THR A 7 6.66 8.70 8.21
N CYS A 8 6.31 7.51 7.69
CA CYS A 8 7.26 6.68 6.98
C CYS A 8 7.55 7.25 5.56
N PRO A 9 8.75 7.04 5.01
CA PRO A 9 9.06 7.43 3.64
C PRO A 9 8.09 6.75 2.66
N LEU A 10 7.62 7.54 1.69
CA LEU A 10 6.83 7.07 0.56
C LEU A 10 7.74 6.94 -0.67
N SER A 11 7.61 5.82 -1.38
CA SER A 11 8.21 5.64 -2.70
C SER A 11 7.13 5.24 -3.70
N VAL A 12 7.31 5.62 -4.95
CA VAL A 12 6.43 5.23 -6.05
C VAL A 12 7.27 4.60 -7.15
N SER A 13 6.76 3.55 -7.78
CA SER A 13 7.41 2.94 -8.95
C SER A 13 7.36 3.88 -10.16
N PRO A 14 8.18 3.62 -11.20
CA PRO A 14 8.10 4.37 -12.46
C PRO A 14 6.70 4.37 -13.08
N GLY A 15 6.01 3.22 -13.12
CA GLY A 15 4.66 3.11 -13.68
C GLY A 15 3.62 3.91 -12.89
N VAL A 16 3.67 3.89 -11.57
CA VAL A 16 2.78 4.72 -10.73
C VAL A 16 3.11 6.20 -10.87
N ASN A 17 4.39 6.56 -10.96
CA ASN A 17 4.80 7.95 -11.21
C ASN A 17 4.28 8.48 -12.54
N GLU A 18 4.21 7.64 -13.58
CA GLU A 18 3.61 8.01 -14.86
C GLU A 18 2.10 8.23 -14.74
N LEU A 19 1.38 7.36 -14.02
CA LEU A 19 -0.06 7.56 -13.75
C LEU A 19 -0.32 8.89 -13.01
N ILE A 20 0.53 9.24 -12.04
CA ILE A 20 0.45 10.53 -11.33
C ILE A 20 0.66 11.69 -12.32
N ARG A 21 1.63 11.60 -13.23
CA ARG A 21 1.88 12.62 -14.26
C ARG A 21 0.71 12.79 -15.23
N GLN A 22 -0.03 11.71 -15.48
CA GLN A 22 -1.27 11.73 -16.27
C GLN A 22 -2.49 12.29 -15.51
N GLY A 23 -2.34 12.59 -14.21
CA GLY A 23 -3.37 13.22 -13.39
C GLY A 23 -4.18 12.27 -12.51
N TYR A 24 -3.80 10.99 -12.41
CA TYR A 24 -4.45 10.05 -11.51
C TYR A 24 -3.98 10.24 -10.06
N ASP A 25 -4.93 10.44 -9.15
CA ASP A 25 -4.64 10.65 -7.72
C ASP A 25 -4.49 9.31 -6.98
N ILE A 26 -3.34 9.13 -6.34
CA ILE A 26 -3.05 7.94 -5.51
C ILE A 26 -3.26 8.18 -4.01
N LEU A 27 -3.41 9.42 -3.57
CA LEU A 27 -3.51 9.79 -2.15
C LEU A 27 -4.69 9.14 -1.43
N PRO A 28 -5.89 8.98 -2.04
CA PRO A 28 -7.00 8.29 -1.39
C PRO A 28 -6.64 6.85 -0.99
N PHE A 29 -5.84 6.15 -1.79
CA PHE A 29 -5.47 4.76 -1.54
C PHE A 29 -4.45 4.61 -0.41
N LEU A 30 -3.57 5.61 -0.22
CA LEU A 30 -2.71 5.67 0.97
C LEU A 30 -3.54 5.85 2.25
N SER A 31 -4.58 6.69 2.20
CA SER A 31 -5.49 6.87 3.34
C SER A 31 -6.26 5.58 3.65
N ARG A 32 -6.77 4.90 2.61
CA ARG A 32 -7.44 3.60 2.75
C ARG A 32 -6.53 2.54 3.40
N HIS A 33 -5.30 2.39 2.92
CA HIS A 33 -4.31 1.46 3.46
C HIS A 33 -4.05 1.71 4.95
N ARG A 34 -3.91 2.98 5.36
CA ARG A 34 -3.71 3.34 6.77
C ARG A 34 -4.91 3.00 7.65
N ASN A 35 -6.11 3.06 7.10
CA ASN A 35 -7.36 2.73 7.79
C ASN A 35 -7.72 1.24 7.70
N LYS A 36 -6.77 0.38 7.31
CA LYS A 36 -6.96 -1.07 7.15
C LYS A 36 -8.01 -1.47 6.12
N ASP A 37 -8.33 -0.55 5.21
CA ASP A 37 -9.06 -0.90 4.01
C ASP A 37 -8.06 -1.49 3.02
N TRP A 38 -7.96 -2.81 3.01
CA TRP A 38 -7.00 -3.55 2.19
C TRP A 38 -7.38 -3.66 0.71
N GLY A 39 -8.53 -3.12 0.33
CA GLY A 39 -9.03 -3.11 -1.04
C GLY A 39 -9.38 -4.51 -1.56
N ASN A 40 -8.96 -4.80 -2.80
CA ASN A 40 -9.31 -5.99 -3.56
C ASN A 40 -8.45 -7.21 -3.16
N LEU A 41 -8.52 -7.57 -1.89
CA LEU A 41 -7.94 -8.79 -1.34
C LEU A 41 -9.03 -9.74 -0.86
N SER A 42 -8.73 -11.04 -0.88
CA SER A 42 -9.54 -12.07 -0.22
C SER A 42 -9.56 -11.87 1.30
N ASP A 43 -10.54 -12.46 1.98
CA ASP A 43 -10.66 -12.33 3.44
C ASP A 43 -9.47 -12.95 4.18
N GLU A 44 -8.86 -13.99 3.63
CA GLU A 44 -7.65 -14.62 4.18
C GLU A 44 -6.45 -13.67 4.12
N GLU A 45 -6.22 -13.01 2.98
CA GLU A 45 -5.15 -12.02 2.81
C GLU A 45 -5.37 -10.79 3.70
N LYS A 46 -6.62 -10.36 3.88
CA LYS A 46 -6.98 -9.29 4.81
C LYS A 46 -6.65 -9.67 6.26
N ALA A 47 -7.01 -10.90 6.66
CA ALA A 47 -6.67 -11.42 7.99
C ALA A 47 -5.16 -11.55 8.19
N PHE A 48 -4.41 -11.90 7.14
CA PHE A 48 -2.95 -11.94 7.17
C PHE A 48 -2.35 -10.55 7.42
N ASN A 49 -2.84 -9.50 6.75
CA ASN A 49 -2.43 -8.12 7.03
C ASN A 49 -2.68 -7.73 8.49
N ASP A 50 -3.85 -8.06 9.04
CA ASP A 50 -4.18 -7.75 10.44
C ASP A 50 -3.25 -8.48 11.41
N TYR A 51 -2.89 -9.73 11.12
CA TYR A 51 -1.90 -10.50 11.87
C TYR A 51 -0.51 -9.85 11.81
N VAL A 52 -0.01 -9.51 10.62
CA VAL A 52 1.29 -8.83 10.41
C VAL A 52 1.33 -7.49 11.15
N MET A 53 0.24 -6.72 11.08
CA MET A 53 0.11 -5.45 11.78
C MET A 53 0.17 -5.65 13.31
N GLY A 54 -0.51 -6.65 13.84
CA GLY A 54 -0.45 -7.00 15.27
C GLY A 54 0.94 -7.43 15.72
N LYS A 55 1.71 -8.09 14.85
CA LYS A 55 3.11 -8.48 15.11
C LYS A 55 4.11 -7.34 14.94
N GLN A 56 3.72 -6.27 14.26
CA GLN A 56 4.61 -5.14 13.94
C GLN A 56 5.89 -5.57 13.21
N HIS A 57 5.78 -6.62 12.40
CA HIS A 57 6.89 -7.21 11.67
C HIS A 57 6.36 -7.95 10.44
N GLY A 58 6.96 -7.71 9.29
CA GLY A 58 6.54 -8.25 7.99
C GLY A 58 6.11 -7.15 7.03
N THR A 59 5.36 -7.52 6.00
CA THR A 59 4.90 -6.59 4.95
C THR A 59 3.38 -6.61 4.90
N LEU A 60 2.78 -5.42 4.98
CA LEU A 60 1.37 -5.20 4.64
C LEU A 60 1.26 -4.93 3.15
N TRP A 61 0.18 -5.37 2.51
CA TRP A 61 -0.13 -4.95 1.14
C TRP A 61 -1.62 -4.64 0.94
N SER A 62 -1.94 -3.83 -0.04
CA SER A 62 -3.32 -3.54 -0.44
C SER A 62 -3.40 -3.38 -1.93
N VAL A 63 -4.53 -3.77 -2.50
CA VAL A 63 -4.75 -3.72 -3.95
C VAL A 63 -5.93 -2.80 -4.23
N TYR A 64 -5.73 -1.82 -5.09
CA TYR A 64 -6.80 -0.91 -5.49
C TYR A 64 -6.82 -0.71 -6.99
N THR A 65 -8.00 -0.76 -7.57
CA THR A 65 -8.23 -0.34 -8.96
C THR A 65 -8.49 1.16 -8.97
N ILE A 66 -7.66 1.90 -9.70
CA ILE A 66 -7.82 3.35 -9.86
C ILE A 66 -8.79 3.68 -11.01
N SER A 67 -9.13 4.95 -11.18
CA SER A 67 -10.10 5.37 -12.21
C SER A 67 -9.65 5.10 -13.65
N SER A 68 -8.36 4.86 -13.90
CA SER A 68 -7.85 4.38 -15.20
C SER A 68 -8.20 2.92 -15.51
N GLY A 69 -8.67 2.16 -14.51
CA GLY A 69 -8.84 0.71 -14.57
C GLY A 69 -7.58 -0.09 -14.24
N ALA A 70 -6.44 0.56 -14.01
CA ALA A 70 -5.22 -0.11 -13.57
C ALA A 70 -5.30 -0.47 -12.08
N ASP A 71 -4.74 -1.63 -11.71
CA ASP A 71 -4.49 -1.96 -10.32
C ASP A 71 -3.17 -1.34 -9.86
N ILE A 72 -3.19 -0.79 -8.65
CA ILE A 72 -2.00 -0.36 -7.91
C ILE A 72 -1.90 -1.16 -6.61
N TRP A 73 -0.66 -1.47 -6.21
CA TRP A 73 -0.35 -2.10 -4.95
C TRP A 73 0.24 -1.05 -4.00
N VAL A 74 -0.26 -1.00 -2.76
CA VAL A 74 0.30 -0.19 -1.68
C VAL A 74 0.90 -1.15 -0.66
N LEU A 75 2.22 -1.14 -0.52
CA LEU A 75 2.95 -2.02 0.39
C LEU A 75 3.56 -1.21 1.52
N THR A 76 3.49 -1.71 2.75
CA THR A 76 4.25 -1.17 3.87
C THR A 76 5.10 -2.25 4.49
N ASN A 77 6.42 -2.08 4.42
CA ASN A 77 7.38 -2.95 5.11
C ASN A 77 7.53 -2.45 6.57
N LEU A 78 7.23 -3.32 7.54
CA LEU A 78 7.24 -3.02 8.99
C LEU A 78 8.53 -3.49 9.70
N THR A 79 9.63 -3.68 8.97
CA THR A 79 10.93 -4.01 9.59
C THR A 79 11.62 -2.77 10.17
N ASN A 80 12.92 -2.87 10.50
CA ASN A 80 13.68 -1.82 11.19
C ASN A 80 13.66 -0.45 10.50
N ALA A 81 13.38 -0.39 9.19
CA ALA A 81 13.22 0.83 8.42
C ALA A 81 11.85 0.84 7.73
N VAL A 82 10.83 1.31 8.45
CA VAL A 82 9.45 1.34 7.94
C VAL A 82 9.36 2.20 6.68
N ARG A 83 8.78 1.67 5.60
CA ARG A 83 8.59 2.36 4.31
C ARG A 83 7.30 1.92 3.65
N THR A 84 6.61 2.87 3.02
CA THR A 84 5.49 2.58 2.12
C THR A 84 5.92 2.76 0.66
N THR A 85 5.58 1.79 -0.18
CA THR A 85 5.80 1.83 -1.64
C THR A 85 4.46 1.66 -2.35
N VAL A 86 4.20 2.49 -3.36
CA VAL A 86 3.09 2.30 -4.30
C VAL A 86 3.65 1.85 -5.65
N MET A 87 3.16 0.75 -6.19
CA MET A 87 3.69 0.18 -7.44
C MET A 87 2.62 -0.52 -8.28
N LEU A 88 2.91 -0.77 -9.56
CA LEU A 88 2.06 -1.63 -10.39
C LEU A 88 2.36 -3.11 -10.11
N PRO A 89 1.39 -4.03 -10.29
CA PRO A 89 1.56 -5.46 -10.01
C PRO A 89 2.75 -6.10 -10.74
N HIS A 90 3.06 -5.64 -11.95
CA HIS A 90 4.13 -6.18 -12.78
C HIS A 90 5.52 -5.59 -12.48
N GLU A 91 5.62 -4.65 -11.53
CA GLU A 91 6.88 -4.01 -11.12
C GLU A 91 7.43 -4.58 -9.80
N HIS A 92 6.77 -5.58 -9.21
CA HIS A 92 7.16 -6.25 -7.96
C HIS A 92 8.26 -7.30 -8.17
#